data_AF-A0A2C6CVX2-F1
#
_entry.id   AF-A0A2C6CVX2-F1
#
_cell.length_a   1.000
_cell.length_b   1.000
_cell.length_c   1.000
_cell.angle_alpha   90.00
_cell.angle_beta   90.00
_cell.angle_gamma   90.00
#
_symmetry.space_group_name_H-M   'P 1'
#
loop_
_entity.id
_entity.type
_entity.pdbx_description
1 polymer ?
#
loop_
_entity_poly.entity_id
_entity_poly.type
_entity_poly.pdbx_seq_one_letter_code
_entity_poly.pdbx_strand_id
1 'polypeptide(L)' 'MLLKRLLDFCLPRFVTEEVVFEELFYLGELESWSPACSLDEIKPGERYEKIGMVRSFKFLGMSYGCQVVGELRDYNPKA' A
#
# COMPACT_ATOMS: atom_id res chain seq x y z
N MET A 1 10.72 -12.54 0.74
CA MET A 1 10.34 -11.75 -0.46
C MET A 1 10.27 -12.56 -1.76
N LEU A 2 11.26 -13.38 -2.12
CA LEU A 2 11.30 -14.07 -3.42
C LEU A 2 10.05 -14.94 -3.71
N LEU A 3 9.59 -15.72 -2.72
CA LEU A 3 8.41 -16.56 -2.87
C LEU A 3 7.13 -15.75 -3.12
N LYS A 4 6.93 -14.62 -2.42
CA LYS A 4 5.76 -13.75 -2.61
C LYS A 4 5.71 -13.23 -4.05
N ARG A 5 6.83 -12.71 -4.56
CA ARG A 5 6.96 -12.21 -5.93
C ARG A 5 6.72 -13.30 -6.98
N LEU A 6 7.21 -14.52 -6.73
CA LEU A 6 6.94 -15.66 -7.59
C LEU A 6 5.44 -16.00 -7.62
N LEU A 7 4.79 -16.03 -6.46
CA LEU A 7 3.34 -16.29 -6.36
C LEU A 7 2.52 -15.18 -7.03
N ASP A 8 2.88 -13.91 -6.85
CA ASP A 8 2.18 -12.78 -7.45
C ASP A 8 2.33 -12.74 -8.98
N PHE A 9 3.37 -13.38 -9.53
CA PHE A 9 3.54 -13.58 -10.96
C PHE A 9 2.78 -14.80 -11.48
N CYS A 10 2.92 -15.95 -10.80
CA CYS A 10 2.42 -17.24 -11.29
C CYS A 10 0.96 -17.53 -10.95
N LEU A 11 0.44 -16.98 -9.84
CA LEU A 11 -0.88 -17.34 -9.32
C LEU A 11 -1.78 -16.11 -9.23
N PRO A 12 -2.83 -16.00 -10.06
CA PRO A 12 -3.84 -14.98 -9.91
C PRO A 12 -4.58 -15.16 -8.59
N ARG A 13 -4.47 -14.18 -7.68
CA ARG A 13 -5.09 -14.27 -6.35
C ARG A 13 -5.39 -12.90 -5.75
N PHE A 14 -6.34 -12.87 -4.83
CA PHE A 14 -6.52 -11.72 -3.95
C PHE A 14 -5.50 -11.77 -2.82
N VAL A 15 -4.81 -10.66 -2.60
CA VAL A 15 -3.86 -10.47 -1.51
C VAL A 15 -4.37 -9.32 -0.65
N THR A 16 -4.30 -9.50 0.66
CA THR A 16 -4.49 -8.43 1.63
C THR A 16 -3.14 -8.13 2.25
N GLU A 17 -2.75 -6.86 2.23
CA GLU A 17 -1.46 -6.41 2.74
C GLU A 17 -1.57 -5.03 3.38
N GLU A 18 -0.67 -4.78 4.34
CA GLU A 18 -0.54 -3.50 5.01
C GLU A 18 0.40 -2.59 4.21
N VAL A 19 -0.08 -1.40 3.86
CA VAL A 19 0.64 -0.43 3.03
C VAL A 19 0.59 0.94 3.67
N VAL A 20 1.60 1.76 3.38
CA VAL A 20 1.58 3.18 3.70
C VAL A 20 0.77 3.96 2.67
N PHE A 21 0.24 5.10 3.11
CA PHE A 21 -0.57 6.00 2.30
C PHE A 21 0.10 7.37 2.20
N GLU A 22 0.03 7.96 1.02
CA GLU A 22 0.48 9.33 0.74
C GLU A 22 -0.73 10.28 0.68
N GLU A 23 -0.45 11.55 1.00
CA GLU A 23 -1.42 12.63 0.91
C GLU A 23 -1.70 13.00 -0.54
N LEU A 24 -2.98 13.04 -0.92
CA LEU A 24 -3.43 13.62 -2.18
C LEU A 24 -3.92 15.04 -1.92
N PHE A 25 -3.22 16.01 -2.50
CA PHE A 25 -3.56 17.42 -2.42
C PHE A 25 -4.24 17.90 -3.69
N TYR A 26 -5.33 18.65 -3.53
CA TYR A 26 -5.99 19.38 -4.60
C TYR A 26 -6.09 20.86 -4.23
N LEU A 27 -5.55 21.72 -5.08
CA LEU A 27 -5.48 23.18 -4.84
C LEU A 27 -4.83 23.58 -3.49
N GLY A 28 -3.92 22.76 -2.97
CA GLY A 28 -3.21 23.01 -1.72
C GLY A 28 -3.95 22.53 -0.46
N GLU A 29 -5.14 21.94 -0.61
CA GLU A 29 -5.87 21.31 0.49
C GLU A 29 -5.74 19.79 0.41
N LEU A 30 -5.62 19.15 1.58
CA LEU A 30 -5.62 17.70 1.68
C LEU A 30 -7.02 17.19 1.31
N GLU A 31 -7.12 16.50 0.17
CA GLU A 31 -8.39 15.98 -0.33
C GLU A 31 -8.61 14.53 0.10
N SER A 32 -7.58 13.69 -0.03
CA SER A 32 -7.69 12.26 0.24
C SER A 32 -6.34 11.59 0.49
N TRP A 33 -6.35 10.27 0.64
CA TRP A 33 -5.17 9.44 0.85
C TRP A 33 -5.07 8.39 -0.25
N SER A 34 -3.90 8.27 -0.87
CA SER A 34 -3.61 7.25 -1.87
C SER A 34 -2.71 6.16 -1.27
N PRO A 35 -3.00 4.87 -1.49
CA PRO A 35 -2.08 3.81 -1.11
C PRO A 35 -0.80 3.89 -1.96
N ALA A 36 0.36 3.88 -1.30
CA ALA A 36 1.66 4.08 -1.93
C ALA A 36 2.42 2.75 -2.10
N CYS A 37 3.04 2.24 -1.04
CA CYS A 37 3.85 1.02 -1.09
C CYS A 37 3.74 0.19 0.20
N SER A 38 4.27 -1.04 0.16
CA SER A 38 4.40 -1.85 1.37
C SER A 38 5.51 -1.32 2.28
N LEU A 39 5.39 -1.60 3.58
CA LEU A 39 6.33 -1.13 4.61
C LEU A 39 7.81 -1.46 4.32
N ASP A 40 8.04 -2.61 3.70
CA ASP A 40 9.37 -3.13 3.34
C ASP A 40 9.96 -2.49 2.06
N GLU A 41 9.19 -1.65 1.37
CA GLU A 41 9.61 -0.93 0.17
C GLU A 41 9.79 0.59 0.40
N ILE A 42 9.57 1.07 1.64
CA ILE A 42 9.84 2.46 2.04
C ILE A 42 11.34 2.76 1.92
N LYS A 43 11.68 3.81 1.19
CA LYS A 43 13.07 4.25 0.97
C LYS A 43 13.52 5.24 2.03
N PRO A 44 14.83 5.34 2.30
CA PRO A 44 15.37 6.36 3.20
C PRO A 44 14.96 7.77 2.76
N GLY A 45 14.32 8.50 3.68
CA GLY A 45 13.86 9.88 3.43
C GLY A 45 12.39 10.00 3.02
N GLU A 46 11.73 8.91 2.63
CA GLU A 46 10.28 8.91 2.41
C GLU A 46 9.54 9.03 3.75
N ARG A 47 8.45 9.80 3.75
CA ARG A 47 7.62 10.03 4.94
C ARG A 47 6.18 9.78 4.56
N TYR A 48 5.53 8.98 5.39
CA TYR A 48 4.12 8.66 5.28
C TYR A 48 3.47 8.87 6.63
N GLU A 49 2.24 9.37 6.63
CA GLU A 49 1.51 9.68 7.86
C GLU A 49 0.48 8.61 8.21
N LYS A 50 0.04 7.85 7.21
CA LYS A 50 -1.02 6.86 7.35
C LYS A 50 -0.59 5.48 6.88
N ILE A 51 -1.15 4.47 7.54
CA ILE A 51 -1.00 3.06 7.22
C ILE A 51 -2.38 2.39 7.22
N GLY A 52 -2.59 1.46 6.31
CA GLY A 52 -3.88 0.77 6.18
C GLY A 52 -3.76 -0.58 5.50
N MET A 53 -4.81 -1.39 5.64
CA MET A 53 -4.92 -2.65 4.93
C MET A 53 -5.54 -2.43 3.56
N VAL A 54 -4.90 -2.94 2.53
CA VAL A 54 -5.40 -2.94 1.15
C VAL A 54 -5.61 -4.36 0.71
N ARG A 55 -6.75 -4.61 0.05
CA ARG A 55 -7.00 -5.80 -0.74
C ARG A 55 -6.85 -5.47 -2.22
N SER A 56 -6.00 -6.21 -2.91
CA SER A 56 -5.79 -6.10 -4.35
C SER A 56 -5.76 -7.47 -5.01
N PHE A 57 -6.04 -7.51 -6.31
CA PHE A 57 -5.84 -8.71 -7.12
C PHE A 57 -4.43 -8.69 -7.71
N LYS A 58 -3.61 -9.69 -7.41
CA LYS A 58 -2.24 -9.81 -7.94
C LYS A 58 -2.23 -10.76 -9.13
N PHE A 59 -1.65 -10.32 -10.24
CA PHE A 59 -1.39 -11.17 -11.40
C PHE A 59 -0.24 -10.59 -12.23
N LEU A 60 0.64 -11.45 -12.74
CA LEU A 60 1.81 -11.04 -13.54
C LEU A 60 2.70 -9.99 -12.85
N GLY A 61 2.77 -10.02 -11.52
CA GLY A 61 3.55 -9.06 -10.73
C GLY A 61 2.94 -7.66 -10.62
N MET A 62 1.71 -7.46 -11.12
CA MET A 62 0.96 -6.21 -11.03
C MET A 62 -0.19 -6.33 -10.03
N SER A 63 -0.59 -5.19 -9.46
CA SER A 63 -1.78 -5.07 -8.62
C SER A 63 -2.91 -4.47 -9.44
N TYR A 64 -4.06 -5.15 -9.47
CA TYR A 64 -5.26 -4.71 -10.15
C TYR A 64 -6.36 -4.45 -9.13
N GLY A 65 -6.88 -3.23 -9.19
CA GLY A 65 -7.83 -2.75 -8.18
C GLY A 65 -7.19 -2.59 -6.82
N CYS A 66 -7.71 -1.62 -6.07
CA CYS A 66 -7.27 -1.36 -4.71
C CYS A 66 -8.51 -1.07 -3.88
N GLN A 67 -8.77 -1.91 -2.87
CA GLN A 67 -9.82 -1.69 -1.90
C GLN A 67 -9.19 -1.52 -0.52
N VAL A 68 -9.41 -0.36 0.09
CA VAL A 68 -9.07 -0.15 1.50
C VAL A 68 -10.01 -0.99 2.37
N VAL A 69 -9.43 -1.75 3.29
CA VAL A 69 -10.16 -2.62 4.21
C VAL A 69 -10.07 -2.02 5.61
N GLY A 70 -11.19 -1.52 6.11
CA GLY A 70 -11.26 -0.84 7.40
C GLY A 70 -10.77 0.61 7.32
N GLU A 71 -10.28 1.12 8.45
CA GLU A 71 -9.86 2.51 8.60
C GLU A 71 -8.34 2.66 8.55
N LEU A 72 -7.87 3.83 8.09
CA LEU A 72 -6.47 4.21 8.14
C LEU A 72 -6.05 4.53 9.57
N ARG A 73 -4.84 4.12 9.93
CA ARG A 73 -4.21 4.39 11.23
C ARG A 73 -3.02 5.31 11.04
N ASP A 74 -2.63 6.00 12.10
CA ASP A 74 -1.39 6.78 12.09
C ASP A 74 -0.19 5.86 11.95
N TYR A 75 0.70 6.20 11.02
CA TYR A 75 1.94 5.47 10.82
C TYR A 75 3.04 6.07 11.70
N ASN A 76 3.47 5.33 12.71
CA ASN A 76 4.64 5.68 13.51
C ASN A 76 5.79 4.70 13.23
N PRO A 77 6.79 5.08 12.42
CA PRO A 77 7.89 4.19 12.05
C PRO A 77 8.82 3.83 13.22
N LYS A 78 8.60 4.39 14.43
CA LYS A 78 9.41 4.17 15.63
C LYS A 78 8.68 3.42 16.76
N ALA A 79 7.42 3.02 16.55
CA ALA A 79 6.64 2.24 17.52
C ALA A 79 6.88 0.74 17.37
#